data_AF-A0A8I1DQ33-F1
#
_entry.id   AF-A0A8I1DQ33-F1
#
_cell.length_a   1.000
_cell.length_b   1.000
_cell.length_c   1.000
_cell.angle_alpha   90.00
_cell.angle_beta   90.00
_cell.angle_gamma   90.00
#
_symmetry.space_group_name_H-M   'P 1'
#
loop_
_entity.id
_entity.type
_entity.pdbx_description
1 polymer ?
#
loop_
_entity_poly.entity_id
_entity_poly.type
_entity_poly.pdbx_seq_one_letter_code
_entity_poly.pdbx_strand_id
1 'polypeptide(L)'
;PAHCDLFRDNVLFAGTFEDPLMGGIIDFYFAGCDTWLFDVAVSVNDWCIERDTGEFVPELVESWLDAYARVRPFTDAERQAWPLML
;
A
#
# COMPACT_ATOMS: atom_id res chain seq x y z
N PRO A 1 -1.00 -14.07 4.72
CA PRO A 1 0.42 -13.70 4.52
C PRO A 1 0.48 -12.26 4.07
N ALA A 2 1.38 -11.48 4.66
CA ALA A 2 1.56 -10.05 4.46
C ALA A 2 3.07 -9.76 4.32
N HIS A 3 3.44 -8.72 3.58
CA HIS A 3 4.82 -8.25 3.41
C HIS A 3 5.33 -7.53 4.67
N CYS A 4 4.44 -6.79 5.33
CA CYS A 4 4.62 -5.98 6.52
C CYS A 4 5.60 -4.80 6.37
N ASP A 5 6.04 -4.48 5.15
CA ASP A 5 7.10 -3.50 4.88
C ASP A 5 7.06 -2.97 3.43
N LEU A 6 5.87 -2.82 2.84
CA LEU A 6 5.72 -2.55 1.40
C LEU A 6 5.88 -1.05 1.06
N PHE A 7 7.08 -0.54 1.29
CA PHE A 7 7.51 0.82 0.95
C PHE A 7 7.90 0.96 -0.53
N ARG A 8 7.99 2.20 -1.01
CA ARG A 8 8.33 2.54 -2.41
C ARG A 8 9.68 1.98 -2.88
N ASP A 9 10.65 1.93 -1.99
CA ASP A 9 11.99 1.38 -2.25
C ASP A 9 12.01 -0.16 -2.36
N ASN A 10 11.00 -0.84 -1.81
CA ASN A 10 10.82 -2.29 -1.90
C ASN A 10 10.05 -2.73 -3.16
N VAL A 11 9.69 -1.79 -4.05
CA VAL A 11 9.02 -2.08 -5.34
C VAL A 11 9.90 -1.64 -6.50
N LEU A 12 10.24 -2.60 -7.36
CA LEU A 12 11.04 -2.37 -8.55
C LEU A 12 10.14 -1.99 -9.73
N PHE A 13 10.50 -0.91 -10.42
CA PHE A 13 9.89 -0.53 -11.69
C PHE A 13 10.90 -0.65 -12.83
N ALA A 14 10.43 -1.13 -13.97
CA ALA A 14 11.09 -1.14 -15.27
C ALA A 14 10.28 -0.25 -16.25
N GLY A 15 10.68 -0.23 -17.53
CA GLY A 15 10.00 0.58 -18.54
C GLY A 15 10.51 2.02 -18.58
N THR A 16 9.64 2.96 -18.93
CA THR A 16 9.96 4.41 -18.96
C THR A 16 9.16 5.16 -17.90
N PHE A 17 9.43 6.45 -17.74
CA PHE A 17 8.68 7.28 -16.81
C PHE A 17 7.22 7.47 -17.26
N GLU A 18 7.00 7.52 -18.57
CA GLU A 18 5.67 7.66 -19.20
C GLU A 18 4.90 6.33 -19.26
N ASP A 19 5.60 5.19 -19.26
CA ASP A 19 5.02 3.85 -19.27
C ASP A 19 5.77 2.94 -18.27
N PRO A 20 5.53 3.12 -16.97
CA PRO A 20 6.20 2.34 -15.94
C PRO A 20 5.61 0.93 -15.87
N LEU A 21 6.50 -0.07 -15.86
CA LEU A 21 6.14 -1.47 -15.67
C LEU A 21 6.58 -1.92 -14.28
N MET A 22 5.66 -2.37 -13.44
CA MET A 22 6.02 -2.98 -12.15
C MET A 22 6.81 -4.28 -12.41
N GLY A 23 8.09 -4.29 -12.02
CA GLY A 23 9.03 -5.38 -12.28
C GLY A 23 9.07 -6.43 -11.17
N GLY A 24 8.76 -6.05 -9.92
CA GLY A 24 8.67 -6.99 -8.80
C GLY A 24 8.65 -6.31 -7.43
N ILE A 25 8.41 -7.13 -6.41
CA ILE A 25 8.49 -6.74 -4.99
C ILE A 25 9.68 -7.50 -4.38
N ILE A 26 10.45 -6.82 -3.53
CA ILE A 26 11.64 -7.36 -2.87
C ILE A 26 11.56 -7.14 -1.35
N ASP A 27 12.57 -7.65 -0.63
CA ASP A 27 12.74 -7.45 0.81
C ASP A 27 11.65 -8.05 1.73
N PHE A 28 11.54 -9.38 1.73
CA PHE A 28 10.54 -10.12 2.50
C PHE A 28 10.97 -10.48 3.93
N TYR A 29 11.96 -9.80 4.54
CA TYR A 29 12.44 -10.18 5.88
C TYR A 29 11.37 -10.06 6.97
N PHE A 30 10.43 -9.11 6.82
CA PHE A 30 9.30 -8.91 7.75
C PHE A 30 8.04 -9.68 7.35
N ALA A 31 8.07 -10.41 6.23
CA ALA A 31 6.90 -11.10 5.74
C ALA A 31 6.45 -12.20 6.71
N GLY A 32 5.14 -12.29 6.91
CA GLY A 32 4.58 -13.19 7.92
C GLY A 32 3.07 -13.41 7.79
N CYS A 33 2.50 -14.09 8.77
CA CYS A 33 1.05 -14.27 8.88
C CYS A 33 0.44 -13.14 9.72
N ASP A 34 0.17 -12.01 9.07
CA ASP A 34 -0.54 -10.88 9.65
C ASP A 34 -1.82 -10.54 8.86
N THR A 35 -2.54 -9.51 9.31
CA THR A 35 -3.72 -8.95 8.68
C THR A 35 -3.36 -8.25 7.38
N TRP A 36 -4.13 -8.51 6.32
CA TRP A 36 -3.95 -7.84 5.03
C TRP A 36 -4.14 -6.32 5.10
N LEU A 37 -4.97 -5.86 6.04
CA LEU A 37 -5.20 -4.44 6.26
C LEU A 37 -3.94 -3.71 6.72
N PHE A 38 -3.04 -4.40 7.46
CA PHE A 38 -1.77 -3.83 7.89
C PHE A 38 -0.87 -3.49 6.70
N ASP A 39 -0.71 -4.42 5.74
CA ASP A 39 0.04 -4.16 4.50
C ASP A 39 -0.51 -2.95 3.73
N VAL A 40 -1.83 -2.83 3.67
CA VAL A 40 -2.49 -1.69 3.01
C VAL A 40 -2.18 -0.40 3.75
N ALA A 41 -2.21 -0.39 5.08
CA ALA A 41 -1.89 0.79 5.88
C ALA A 41 -0.42 1.22 5.72
N VAL A 42 0.53 0.28 5.79
CA VAL A 42 1.96 0.54 5.54
C VAL A 42 2.17 1.14 4.16
N SER A 43 1.53 0.57 3.14
CA SER A 43 1.65 1.07 1.78
C SER A 43 1.03 2.46 1.64
N VAL A 44 -0.15 2.70 2.20
CA VAL A 44 -0.79 4.03 2.13
C VAL A 44 0.05 5.10 2.83
N ASN A 45 0.65 4.77 3.97
CA ASN A 45 1.50 5.69 4.75
C ASN A 45 2.72 6.20 4.00
N ASP A 46 3.28 5.39 3.09
CA ASP A 46 4.39 5.85 2.26
C ASP A 46 3.91 6.35 0.91
N TRP A 47 3.10 5.58 0.19
CA TRP A 47 2.79 5.88 -1.20
C TRP A 47 1.83 7.05 -1.41
N CYS A 48 0.98 7.36 -0.43
CA CYS A 48 -0.14 8.27 -0.59
C CYS A 48 0.04 9.60 0.18
N ILE A 49 1.29 10.03 0.41
CA ILE A 49 1.60 11.28 1.11
C ILE A 49 2.35 12.28 0.22
N GLU A 50 2.20 13.57 0.54
CA GLU A 50 3.12 14.61 0.11
C GLU A 50 4.44 14.45 0.89
N ARG A 51 5.58 14.43 0.18
CA ARG A 51 6.87 14.02 0.75
C ARG A 51 7.44 15.06 1.70
N ASP A 52 7.15 16.33 1.44
CA ASP A 52 7.69 17.43 2.25
C ASP A 52 6.91 17.64 3.54
N THR A 53 5.61 17.38 3.54
CA THR A 53 4.72 17.63 4.70
C THR A 53 4.32 16.37 5.44
N GLY A 54 4.34 15.21 4.79
CA GLY A 54 3.80 13.95 5.31
C GLY A 54 2.27 13.90 5.31
N GLU A 55 1.58 14.90 4.77
CA GLU A 55 0.13 14.90 4.69
C GLU A 55 -0.37 13.92 3.63
N PHE A 56 -1.46 13.21 3.92
CA PHE A 56 -2.09 12.35 2.95
C PHE A 56 -2.64 13.14 1.76
N VAL A 57 -2.43 12.60 0.56
CA VAL A 57 -3.05 13.01 -0.69
C VAL A 57 -4.30 12.15 -0.89
N PRO A 58 -5.51 12.66 -0.62
CA PRO A 58 -6.73 11.85 -0.57
C PRO A 58 -7.00 11.06 -1.86
N GLU A 59 -6.69 11.64 -3.01
CA GLU A 59 -6.91 11.00 -4.32
C GLU A 59 -6.04 9.75 -4.50
N LEU A 60 -4.82 9.74 -3.94
CA LEU A 60 -3.94 8.57 -3.97
C LEU A 60 -4.44 7.49 -3.01
N VAL A 61 -4.88 7.88 -1.81
CA VAL A 61 -5.46 6.96 -0.81
C VAL A 61 -6.69 6.26 -1.39
N GLU A 62 -7.62 7.02 -1.97
CA GLU A 62 -8.83 6.47 -2.60
C GLU A 62 -8.48 5.54 -3.76
N SER A 63 -7.56 5.95 -4.64
CA SER A 63 -7.11 5.13 -5.77
C SER A 63 -6.48 3.81 -5.31
N TRP A 64 -5.68 3.84 -4.24
CA TRP A 64 -5.05 2.66 -3.66
C TRP A 64 -6.08 1.70 -3.08
N LEU A 65 -6.99 2.21 -2.24
CA LEU A 65 -8.03 1.41 -1.59
C LEU A 65 -8.97 0.78 -2.63
N ASP A 66 -9.37 1.53 -3.65
CA ASP A 66 -10.22 1.02 -4.73
C ASP A 66 -9.53 -0.05 -5.56
N ALA A 67 -8.25 0.15 -5.92
CA ALA A 67 -7.48 -0.85 -6.66
C ALA A 67 -7.31 -2.14 -5.85
N TYR A 68 -7.00 -2.03 -4.56
CA TYR A 68 -6.88 -3.19 -3.68
C TYR A 68 -8.23 -3.92 -3.52
N ALA A 69 -9.31 -3.17 -3.28
CA ALA A 69 -10.66 -3.71 -3.09
C ALA A 69 -11.20 -4.44 -4.34
N ARG A 70 -10.75 -4.07 -5.54
CA ARG A 70 -11.09 -4.78 -6.79
C ARG A 70 -10.52 -6.20 -6.86
N VAL A 71 -9.38 -6.46 -6.22
CA VAL A 71 -8.78 -7.80 -6.13
C VAL A 71 -9.28 -8.53 -4.88
N ARG A 72 -9.34 -7.83 -3.74
CA ARG A 72 -9.80 -8.36 -2.47
C ARG A 72 -10.69 -7.33 -1.76
N PRO A 73 -12.01 -7.49 -1.79
CA PRO A 73 -12.92 -6.60 -1.08
C PRO A 73 -12.65 -6.57 0.42
N PHE A 74 -12.67 -5.37 1.00
CA PHE A 74 -12.57 -5.20 2.45
C PHE A 74 -13.85 -5.67 3.16
N THR A 75 -13.65 -6.44 4.22
CA THR A 75 -14.71 -6.84 5.16
C THR A 75 -15.19 -5.65 5.99
N ASP A 76 -16.37 -5.76 6.60
CA ASP A 76 -16.89 -4.70 7.48
C ASP A 76 -15.98 -4.44 8.68
N ALA A 77 -15.37 -5.49 9.24
CA ALA A 77 -14.41 -5.36 10.33
C ALA A 77 -13.17 -4.56 9.91
N GLU A 78 -12.64 -4.79 8.70
CA GLU A 78 -11.49 -4.05 8.18
C GLU A 78 -11.84 -2.58 7.91
N ARG A 79 -13.05 -2.31 7.38
CA ARG A 79 -13.54 -0.94 7.17
C ARG A 79 -13.67 -0.17 8.48
N GLN A 80 -14.13 -0.85 9.54
CA GLN A 80 -14.24 -0.26 10.87
C GLN A 80 -12.87 -0.04 11.52
N ALA A 81 -11.91 -0.94 11.27
CA ALA A 81 -10.56 -0.84 11.81
C ALA A 81 -9.69 0.20 11.09
N TRP A 82 -9.98 0.52 9.82
CA TRP A 82 -9.16 1.41 8.99
C TRP A 82 -8.76 2.74 9.65
N PRO A 83 -9.67 3.51 10.29
CA PRO A 83 -9.31 4.76 10.94
C PRO A 83 -8.33 4.64 12.11
N LEU A 84 -8.10 3.42 12.62
CA LEU A 84 -7.15 3.13 13.71
C LEU A 84 -5.77 2.68 13.20
N MET A 85 -5.64 2.43 11.89
CA MET A 85 -4.41 1.90 11.28
C MET A 85 -3.49 3.00 10.72
N LEU A 86 -3.97 4.25 10.64
CA LEU A 86 -3.28 5.41 10.07
C LEU A 86 -2.84 6.40 11.15
#